data_AF-A0AA37HGK6-F1
#
_entry.id   AF-A0AA37HGK6-F1
#
_cell.length_a   1.000
_cell.length_b   1.000
_cell.length_c   1.000
_cell.angle_alpha   90.00
_cell.angle_beta   90.00
_cell.angle_gamma   90.00
#
_symmetry.space_group_name_H-M   'P 1'
#
loop_
_entity.id
_entity.type
_entity.pdbx_description
1 polymer ?
#
loop_
_entity_poly.entity_id
_entity_poly.type
_entity_poly.pdbx_seq_one_letter_code
_entity_poly.pdbx_strand_id
1 'polypeptide(L)' 'MTSAASLRPHEIMALDFLDRNGPDAPGEVNSEEVMAAHLLFLDLKDRGLVSTTPGDDGPVYAITAAGKQALAVARAH' A
#
# COMPACT_ATOMS: atom_id res chain seq x y z
N MET A 1 -22.82 6.30 4.74
CA MET A 1 -22.07 5.62 5.82
C MET A 1 -21.07 4.70 5.14
N THR A 2 -19.85 5.18 4.89
CA THR A 2 -18.82 4.36 4.26
C THR A 2 -18.15 3.58 5.39
N SER A 3 -18.48 2.30 5.52
CA SER A 3 -17.82 1.41 6.47
C SER A 3 -16.32 1.52 6.22
N ALA A 4 -15.54 1.93 7.23
CA ALA A 4 -14.10 1.80 7.17
C ALA A 4 -13.80 0.30 7.06
N ALA A 5 -13.61 -0.19 5.83
CA ALA A 5 -13.32 -1.59 5.60
C ALA A 5 -12.02 -1.91 6.35
N SER A 6 -12.13 -2.79 7.35
CA SER A 6 -10.99 -3.22 8.16
C SER A 6 -9.89 -3.76 7.24
N LEU A 7 -8.65 -3.38 7.50
CA LEU A 7 -7.52 -3.83 6.70
C LEU A 7 -7.32 -5.34 6.89
N ARG A 8 -7.11 -6.05 5.77
CA ARG A 8 -6.73 -7.47 5.79
C ARG A 8 -5.25 -7.61 6.21
N PRO A 9 -4.81 -8.75 6.76
CA PRO A 9 -3.43 -8.92 7.23
C PRO A 9 -2.36 -8.57 6.17
N HIS A 10 -2.55 -8.97 4.91
CA HIS A 10 -1.62 -8.65 3.83
C HIS A 10 -1.65 -7.17 3.41
N GLU A 11 -2.77 -6.47 3.60
CA GLU A 11 -2.86 -5.02 3.39
C GLU A 11 -2.12 -4.26 4.49
N ILE A 12 -2.20 -4.73 5.74
CA ILE A 12 -1.44 -4.18 6.86
C ILE A 12 0.06 -4.32 6.56
N MET A 13 0.52 -5.50 6.13
CA MET A 13 1.92 -5.71 5.75
C MET A 13 2.37 -4.80 4.62
N ALA A 14 1.56 -4.62 3.57
CA ALA A 14 1.88 -3.76 2.44
C ALA A 14 1.94 -2.27 2.81
N LEU A 15 1.00 -1.79 3.63
CA LEU A 15 1.00 -0.42 4.12
C LEU A 15 2.15 -0.16 5.09
N ASP A 16 2.46 -1.12 5.98
CA ASP A 16 3.62 -1.07 6.88
C ASP A 16 4.95 -1.05 6.10
N PHE A 17 5.02 -1.80 4.99
CA PHE A 17 6.16 -1.77 4.09
C PHE A 17 6.37 -0.39 3.45
N LEU A 18 5.32 0.23 2.91
CA LEU A 18 5.41 1.57 2.34
C LEU A 18 5.68 2.65 3.41
N ASP A 19 5.13 2.51 4.61
CA ASP A 19 5.35 3.43 5.73
C ASP A 19 6.81 3.42 6.19
N ARG A 20 7.47 2.26 6.16
CA ARG A 20 8.88 2.08 6.58
C ARG A 20 9.89 2.41 5.49
N ASN A 21 9.63 2.00 4.25
CA ASN A 21 10.61 2.07 3.15
C ASN A 21 10.41 3.28 2.24
N GLY A 22 9.31 4.01 2.38
CA GLY A 22 9.02 5.16 1.53
C GLY A 22 8.54 4.77 0.13
N PRO A 23 8.39 5.76 -0.77
CA PRO A 23 7.62 5.62 -2.01
C PRO A 23 8.18 4.65 -3.07
N ASP A 24 9.45 4.24 -3.00
CA ASP A 24 10.13 3.46 -4.06
C ASP A 24 10.35 1.98 -3.73
N ALA A 25 9.58 1.44 -2.79
CA ALA A 25 9.91 0.16 -2.21
C ALA A 25 9.71 -1.13 -3.06
N PRO A 26 9.03 -1.19 -4.23
CA PRO A 26 8.89 -2.47 -4.94
C PRO A 26 10.07 -2.80 -5.89
N GLY A 27 11.26 -2.26 -5.65
CA GLY A 27 12.39 -2.35 -6.59
C GLY A 27 13.12 -3.69 -6.68
N GLU A 28 13.13 -4.56 -5.66
CA GLU A 28 13.97 -5.77 -5.68
C GLU A 28 13.32 -7.00 -5.04
N VAL A 29 12.18 -7.44 -5.57
CA VAL A 29 11.58 -8.72 -5.18
C VAL A 29 11.20 -9.49 -6.45
N ASN A 30 11.23 -10.82 -6.41
CA ASN A 30 11.05 -11.70 -7.57
C ASN A 30 9.76 -11.37 -8.36
N SER A 31 9.77 -11.53 -9.69
CA SER A 31 8.76 -11.01 -10.64
C SER A 31 7.30 -11.42 -10.37
N GLU A 32 7.05 -12.55 -9.71
CA GLU A 32 5.70 -12.99 -9.31
C GLU A 32 5.19 -12.26 -8.05
N GLU A 33 6.07 -12.05 -7.06
CA GLU A 33 5.75 -11.34 -5.82
C GLU A 33 5.50 -9.85 -6.10
N VAL A 34 6.22 -9.29 -7.07
CA VAL A 34 6.00 -7.92 -7.57
C VAL A 34 4.64 -7.76 -8.20
N MET A 35 4.18 -8.72 -9.01
CA MET A 35 2.85 -8.65 -9.63
C MET A 35 1.72 -8.74 -8.59
N ALA A 36 1.85 -9.64 -7.61
CA ALA A 36 0.88 -9.77 -6.52
C ALA A 36 0.83 -8.50 -5.66
N ALA A 37 1.99 -7.94 -5.32
CA ALA A 37 2.10 -6.67 -4.59
C ALA A 37 1.52 -5.50 -5.42
N HIS A 38 1.76 -5.50 -6.73
CA HIS A 38 1.22 -4.47 -7.63
C HIS A 38 -0.31 -4.48 -7.67
N LEU A 39 -0.94 -5.65 -7.80
CA LEU A 39 -2.40 -5.79 -7.75
C LEU A 39 -2.96 -5.35 -6.39
N LEU A 40 -2.25 -5.64 -5.31
CA LEU A 40 -2.61 -5.18 -3.97
C LEU A 40 -2.54 -3.64 -3.85
N PHE A 41 -1.50 -3.01 -4.38
CA PHE A 41 -1.38 -1.56 -4.36
C PHE A 41 -2.42 -0.87 -5.25
N LEU A 42 -2.86 -1.50 -6.34
CA LEU A 42 -3.99 -1.01 -7.14
C LEU A 42 -5.29 -1.02 -6.33
N ASP A 43 -5.61 -2.10 -5.63
CA ASP A 43 -6.79 -2.16 -4.74
C ASP A 43 -6.73 -1.11 -3.62
N LEU A 44 -5.57 -0.96 -2.99
CA LEU A 44 -5.35 0.08 -1.96
C LEU A 44 -5.44 1.50 -2.54
N LYS A 45 -5.07 1.70 -3.81
CA LYS A 45 -5.18 2.99 -4.51
C LYS A 45 -6.64 3.32 -4.78
N ASP A 46 -7.42 2.36 -5.25
CA ASP A 46 -8.85 2.55 -5.53
C ASP A 46 -9.64 2.88 -4.24
N ARG A 47 -9.13 2.42 -3.09
CA ARG A 47 -9.63 2.77 -1.75
C ARG A 47 -9.07 4.09 -1.19
N GLY A 48 -8.17 4.75 -1.92
CA GLY A 48 -7.54 6.00 -1.50
C GLY A 48 -6.52 5.88 -0.36
N LEU A 49 -6.03 4.66 -0.07
CA LEU A 49 -5.06 4.41 1.01
C LEU A 49 -3.61 4.60 0.53
N VAL A 50 -3.34 4.38 -0.75
CA VAL A 50 -2.07 4.71 -1.40
C VAL A 50 -2.29 5.62 -2.61
N SER A 51 -1.27 6.38 -2.98
CA SER A 51 -1.21 7.15 -4.23
C SER A 51 -0.16 6.54 -5.15
N THR A 52 -0.31 6.75 -6.46
CA THR A 52 0.69 6.33 -7.44
C THR A 52 1.17 7.50 -8.28
N THR A 53 2.46 7.49 -8.61
CA THR A 53 3.08 8.39 -9.57
C THR A 53 3.85 7.58 -10.61
N PRO A 54 3.94 8.05 -11.87
CA PRO A 54 4.85 7.44 -12.84
C PRO A 54 6.29 7.57 -12.34
N GLY A 55 7.05 6.47 -12.37
CA GLY A 55 8.50 6.45 -12.21
C GLY A 55 9.19 5.88 -13.44
N ASP A 56 10.51 6.02 -13.49
CA ASP A 56 11.31 5.64 -14.67
C ASP A 56 11.27 4.13 -14.97
N ASP A 57 11.17 3.30 -13.92
CA ASP A 57 11.11 1.83 -14.02
C ASP A 57 9.71 1.24 -13.74
N GLY A 58 8.70 2.10 -13.63
CA GLY A 58 7.32 1.68 -13.34
C GLY A 58 6.59 2.58 -12.34
N PRO A 59 5.36 2.22 -11.94
CA PRO A 59 4.57 3.01 -11.00
C PRO A 59 5.18 2.95 -9.59
N VAL A 60 5.40 4.14 -9.05
CA VAL A 60 5.86 4.40 -7.68
C VAL A 60 4.62 4.52 -6.79
N TYR A 61 4.65 3.94 -5.59
CA TYR A 61 3.50 3.91 -4.68
C TYR A 61 3.84 4.54 -3.34
N ALA A 62 3.02 5.48 -2.87
CA ALA A 62 3.20 6.13 -1.59
C ALA A 62 1.98 5.95 -0.69
N ILE A 63 2.19 5.75 0.61
CA ILE A 63 1.09 5.73 1.57
C ILE A 63 0.51 7.14 1.76
N THR A 64 -0.81 7.27 1.68
CA THR A 64 -1.51 8.54 1.89
C THR A 64 -1.73 8.82 3.38
N ALA A 65 -2.21 10.02 3.71
CA ALA A 65 -2.66 10.32 5.09
C ALA A 65 -3.80 9.38 5.55
N ALA A 66 -4.74 9.06 4.67
CA ALA A 66 -5.81 8.10 4.96
C ALA A 66 -5.27 6.69 5.18
N GLY A 67 -4.28 6.26 4.37
CA GLY A 67 -3.55 5.02 4.55
C GLY A 67 -2.85 4.93 5.91
N LYS A 68 -2.14 5.99 6.31
CA LYS A 68 -1.48 6.07 7.62
C LYS A 68 -2.48 5.98 8.77
N GLN A 69 -3.62 6.65 8.66
CA GLN A 69 -4.67 6.58 9.67
C GLN A 69 -5.27 5.17 9.77
N ALA A 70 -5.56 4.54 8.63
CA ALA A 70 -6.08 3.16 8.59
C ALA A 70 -5.08 2.17 9.20
N LEU A 71 -3.79 2.32 8.89
CA LEU A 71 -2.72 1.50 9.45
C LEU A 71 -2.59 1.69 10.97
N ALA A 72 -2.67 2.94 11.46
CA ALA A 72 -2.63 3.22 12.89
C ALA A 72 -3.80 2.59 13.65
N VAL A 73 -5.01 2.62 13.09
CA VAL A 73 -6.18 1.93 13.66
C VAL A 73 -5.95 0.43 13.70
N ALA A 74 -5.45 -0.17 12.60
CA ALA A 74 -5.21 -1.60 12.54
C ALA A 74 -4.11 -2.10 13.50
N ARG A 75 -3.10 -1.27 13.82
CA ARG A 75 -2.04 -1.60 14.79
C ARG A 75 -2.51 -1.52 16.26
N ALA A 76 -3.62 -0.85 16.54
CA ALA A 76 -4.13 -0.64 17.90
C ALA A 76 -5.09 -1.74 18.38
N HIS A 77 -5.45 -2.68 17.49
CA HIS A 77 -6.34 -3.82 17.73
C HIS A 77 -5.57 -5.14 17.61
#